data_AF-A0A7S3JC77-F1
#
_entry.id   AF-A0A7S3JC77-F1
#
_cell.length_a   1.000
_cell.length_b   1.000
_cell.length_c   1.000
_cell.angle_alpha   90.00
_cell.angle_beta   90.00
_cell.angle_gamma   90.00
#
_symmetry.space_group_name_H-M   'P 1'
#
loop_
_entity.id
_entity.type
_entity.pdbx_description
1 polymer ?
#
loop_
_entity_poly.entity_id
_entity_poly.type
_entity_poly.pdbx_seq_one_letter_code
_entity_poly.pdbx_strand_id
1 'polypeptide(L)'
;MGLIIRVGKLAQKNGNFQMACKLFTQAKQKVKAIQCLLQSNDTPKIIQYAQTAKNPEVYVLAANFLQTSDWHNDPNIMKTIITFYSKAQAFEKLSGFYDACAQVEIDEYRDYTKALGAMREAMKQLNKADCIGKDQKIDSIQKRIAIIEEFVEARNATQSDPAKMQKMC
;
A
#
# COMPACT_ATOMS: atom_id res chain seq x y z
N MET A 1 -22.63 -22.47 -17.69
CA MET A 1 -21.53 -21.61 -17.19
C MET A 1 -20.23 -21.67 -18.00
N GLY A 2 -19.84 -22.81 -18.59
CA GLY A 2 -18.55 -22.94 -19.31
C GLY A 2 -18.37 -22.03 -20.54
N LEU A 3 -19.46 -21.69 -21.26
CA LEU A 3 -19.41 -20.84 -22.44
C LEU A 3 -18.98 -19.39 -22.11
N ILE A 4 -19.55 -18.80 -21.06
CA ILE A 4 -19.25 -17.42 -20.61
C ILE A 4 -17.76 -17.26 -20.30
N ILE A 5 -17.17 -18.26 -19.64
CA ILE A 5 -15.74 -18.26 -19.30
C ILE A 5 -14.88 -18.34 -20.58
N ARG A 6 -15.28 -19.15 -21.57
CA ARG A 6 -14.55 -19.25 -22.84
C ARG A 6 -14.62 -17.93 -23.61
N VAL A 7 -15.79 -17.30 -23.70
CA VAL A 7 -15.96 -15.99 -24.33
C VAL A 7 -15.16 -14.92 -23.56
N GLY A 8 -15.14 -14.97 -22.23
CA GLY A 8 -14.34 -14.06 -21.40
C GLY A 8 -12.84 -14.17 -21.68
N LYS A 9 -12.32 -15.40 -21.81
CA LYS A 9 -10.91 -15.63 -22.18
C LYS A 9 -10.59 -15.10 -23.58
N LEU A 10 -11.50 -15.26 -24.55
CA LEU A 10 -11.31 -14.71 -25.90
C LEU A 10 -11.34 -13.18 -25.88
N ALA A 11 -12.28 -12.56 -25.16
CA ALA A 11 -12.33 -11.13 -24.99
C ALA A 11 -11.05 -10.57 -24.36
N GLN A 12 -10.49 -11.25 -23.35
CA GLN A 12 -9.21 -10.88 -22.75
C GLN A 12 -8.06 -10.97 -23.76
N LYS A 13 -7.97 -12.07 -24.53
CA LYS A 13 -6.94 -12.24 -25.57
C LYS A 13 -7.01 -11.17 -26.65
N ASN A 14 -8.21 -10.68 -26.96
CA ASN A 14 -8.44 -9.63 -27.94
C ASN A 14 -8.26 -8.21 -27.36
N GLY A 15 -7.78 -8.07 -26.12
CA GLY A 15 -7.60 -6.78 -25.45
C GLY A 15 -8.89 -6.11 -24.95
N ASN A 16 -10.04 -6.79 -25.05
CA ASN A 16 -11.33 -6.27 -24.59
C ASN A 16 -11.53 -6.58 -23.10
N PHE A 17 -10.74 -5.91 -22.26
CA PHE A 17 -10.68 -6.16 -20.81
C PHE A 17 -11.99 -5.84 -20.08
N GLN A 18 -12.76 -4.84 -20.52
CA GLN A 18 -14.05 -4.50 -19.90
C GLN A 18 -15.08 -5.60 -20.12
N MET A 19 -15.17 -6.14 -21.35
CA MET A 19 -16.06 -7.25 -21.65
C MET A 19 -15.63 -8.51 -20.89
N ALA A 20 -14.33 -8.80 -20.86
CA ALA A 20 -13.78 -9.91 -20.08
C ALA A 20 -14.15 -9.81 -18.59
N CYS A 21 -13.98 -8.62 -17.99
CA CYS A 21 -14.36 -8.37 -16.60
C CYS A 21 -15.84 -8.63 -16.33
N LYS A 22 -16.74 -8.14 -17.20
CA LYS A 22 -18.19 -8.38 -17.08
C LYS A 22 -18.51 -9.88 -17.13
N LEU A 23 -17.95 -10.59 -18.11
CA LEU A 23 -18.17 -12.03 -18.29
C LEU A 23 -17.64 -12.85 -17.11
N PHE A 24 -16.44 -12.54 -16.62
CA PHE A 24 -15.88 -13.20 -15.43
C PHE A 24 -16.69 -12.90 -14.16
N THR A 25 -17.21 -11.68 -14.03
CA THR A 25 -18.08 -11.29 -12.90
C THR A 25 -19.40 -12.08 -12.94
N GLN A 26 -20.04 -12.21 -14.10
CA GLN A 26 -21.23 -13.04 -14.29
C GLN A 26 -20.96 -14.52 -13.98
N ALA A 27 -19.76 -15.00 -14.30
CA ALA A 27 -19.30 -16.35 -13.97
C ALA A 27 -18.85 -16.52 -12.50
N LYS A 28 -19.08 -15.52 -11.63
CA LYS A 28 -18.64 -15.48 -10.21
C LYS A 28 -17.11 -15.58 -10.01
N GLN A 29 -16.32 -15.31 -11.05
CA GLN A 29 -14.84 -15.32 -11.02
C GLN A 29 -14.29 -13.91 -10.78
N LYS A 30 -14.56 -13.34 -9.59
CA LYS A 30 -14.20 -11.95 -9.24
C LYS A 30 -12.70 -11.65 -9.37
N VAL A 31 -11.85 -12.60 -8.99
CA VAL A 31 -10.38 -12.47 -9.06
C VAL A 31 -9.90 -12.36 -10.51
N LYS A 32 -10.42 -13.19 -11.41
CA LYS A 32 -10.09 -13.11 -12.84
C LYS A 32 -10.63 -11.84 -13.49
N ALA A 33 -11.79 -11.38 -13.05
CA ALA A 33 -12.36 -10.13 -13.52
C ALA A 33 -11.47 -8.93 -13.18
N ILE A 34 -10.99 -8.80 -11.92
CA ILE A 34 -10.07 -7.73 -11.56
C ILE A 34 -8.74 -7.86 -12.30
N GLN A 35 -8.18 -9.06 -12.45
CA GLN A 35 -6.93 -9.27 -13.21
C GLN A 35 -7.02 -8.75 -14.65
N CYS A 36 -8.19 -8.89 -15.30
CA CYS A 36 -8.41 -8.29 -16.62
C CYS A 36 -8.44 -6.76 -16.56
N LEU A 37 -9.08 -6.18 -15.54
CA LEU A 37 -9.11 -4.72 -15.38
C LEU A 37 -7.72 -4.13 -15.10
N LEU A 38 -6.88 -4.82 -14.33
CA LEU A 38 -5.50 -4.39 -14.09
C LEU A 38 -4.72 -4.22 -15.41
N GLN A 39 -4.97 -5.08 -16.41
CA GLN A 39 -4.34 -5.00 -17.74
C GLN A 39 -4.82 -3.77 -18.55
N SER A 40 -5.93 -3.15 -18.18
CA SER A 40 -6.45 -1.96 -18.85
C SER A 40 -5.84 -0.64 -18.35
N ASN A 41 -5.10 -0.66 -17.22
CA ASN A 41 -4.57 0.52 -16.53
C ASN A 41 -5.61 1.62 -16.21
N ASP A 42 -6.90 1.28 -16.17
CA ASP A 42 -7.99 2.19 -15.84
C ASP A 42 -8.23 2.21 -14.32
N THR A 43 -7.46 3.07 -13.63
CA THR A 43 -7.49 3.22 -12.17
C THR A 43 -8.91 3.47 -11.62
N PRO A 44 -9.72 4.40 -12.15
CA PRO A 44 -11.10 4.60 -11.69
C PRO A 44 -11.95 3.34 -11.76
N LYS A 45 -11.88 2.57 -12.85
CA LYS A 45 -12.66 1.31 -12.98
C LYS A 45 -12.16 0.22 -12.04
N ILE A 46 -10.85 0.14 -11.82
CA ILE A 46 -10.25 -0.80 -10.86
C ILE A 46 -10.78 -0.53 -9.45
N ILE A 47 -10.77 0.74 -9.01
CA ILE A 47 -11.28 1.16 -7.70
C ILE A 47 -12.78 0.85 -7.58
N GLN A 48 -13.58 1.24 -8.58
CA GLN A 48 -15.02 1.01 -8.60
C GLN A 48 -15.37 -0.49 -8.53
N TYR A 49 -14.67 -1.31 -9.31
CA TYR A 49 -14.87 -2.75 -9.32
C TYR A 49 -14.55 -3.36 -7.96
N ALA A 50 -13.41 -3.02 -7.37
CA ALA A 50 -13.00 -3.54 -6.06
C ALA A 50 -14.03 -3.21 -4.97
N GLN A 51 -14.55 -1.98 -4.94
CA GLN A 51 -15.59 -1.56 -4.00
C GLN A 51 -16.89 -2.36 -4.15
N THR A 52 -17.27 -2.69 -5.40
CA THR A 52 -18.50 -3.45 -5.68
C THR A 52 -18.32 -4.95 -5.46
N ALA A 53 -17.15 -5.49 -5.77
CA ALA A 53 -16.84 -6.91 -5.66
C ALA A 53 -16.83 -7.41 -4.20
N LYS A 54 -16.46 -6.54 -3.25
CA LYS A 54 -16.40 -6.83 -1.79
C LYS A 54 -15.72 -8.17 -1.50
N ASN A 55 -14.53 -8.38 -2.07
CA ASN A 55 -13.77 -9.61 -1.93
C ASN A 55 -12.34 -9.27 -1.46
N PRO A 56 -11.81 -9.91 -0.40
CA PRO A 56 -10.49 -9.61 0.16
C PRO A 56 -9.36 -9.69 -0.87
N GLU A 57 -9.33 -10.73 -1.70
CA GLU A 57 -8.29 -10.92 -2.71
C GLU A 57 -8.36 -9.85 -3.80
N VAL A 58 -9.57 -9.44 -4.22
CA VAL A 58 -9.75 -8.32 -5.15
C VAL A 58 -9.24 -7.01 -4.56
N TYR A 59 -9.50 -6.74 -3.27
CA TYR A 59 -8.97 -5.55 -2.60
C TYR A 59 -7.44 -5.57 -2.56
N VAL A 60 -6.81 -6.70 -2.25
CA VAL A 60 -5.34 -6.84 -2.25
C VAL A 60 -4.77 -6.59 -3.64
N LEU A 61 -5.34 -7.18 -4.68
CA LEU A 61 -4.86 -6.98 -6.06
C LEU A 61 -4.99 -5.53 -6.53
N ALA A 62 -6.12 -4.89 -6.22
CA ALA A 62 -6.33 -3.48 -6.54
C ALA A 62 -5.34 -2.58 -5.78
N ALA A 63 -5.14 -2.81 -4.47
CA ALA A 63 -4.19 -2.05 -3.67
C ALA A 63 -2.74 -2.21 -4.16
N ASN A 64 -2.33 -3.44 -4.50
CA ASN A 64 -0.99 -3.70 -5.07
C ASN A 64 -0.77 -2.93 -6.37
N PHE A 65 -1.79 -2.88 -7.25
CA PHE A 65 -1.72 -2.11 -8.48
C PHE A 65 -1.62 -0.61 -8.22
N LEU A 66 -2.40 -0.08 -7.28
CA LEU A 66 -2.38 1.35 -6.95
C LEU A 66 -1.02 1.80 -6.38
N GLN A 67 -0.25 0.91 -5.76
CA GLN A 67 1.12 1.23 -5.32
C GLN A 67 2.09 1.53 -6.47
N THR A 68 1.80 1.10 -7.69
CA THR A 68 2.60 1.45 -8.88
C THR A 68 2.19 2.78 -9.51
N SER A 69 1.15 3.43 -8.98
CA SER A 69 0.71 4.77 -9.38
C SER A 69 1.37 5.84 -8.51
N ASP A 70 1.21 7.12 -8.88
CA ASP A 70 1.74 8.25 -8.10
C ASP A 70 0.89 8.52 -6.84
N TRP A 71 0.99 7.64 -5.86
CA TRP A 71 0.22 7.71 -4.61
C TRP A 71 0.72 8.80 -3.65
N HIS A 72 1.93 9.32 -3.85
CA HIS A 72 2.48 10.40 -3.01
C HIS A 72 1.82 11.73 -3.35
N ASN A 73 1.73 12.07 -4.64
CA ASN A 73 1.08 13.30 -5.09
C ASN A 73 -0.45 13.21 -5.14
N ASP A 74 -1.03 12.01 -5.08
CA ASP A 74 -2.48 11.80 -4.98
C ASP A 74 -2.92 11.17 -3.63
N PRO A 75 -3.32 12.00 -2.65
CA PRO A 75 -3.83 11.53 -1.36
C PRO A 75 -5.05 10.60 -1.46
N ASN A 76 -5.82 10.65 -2.57
CA ASN A 76 -6.96 9.76 -2.75
C ASN A 76 -6.52 8.33 -3.07
N ILE A 77 -5.45 8.18 -3.87
CA ILE A 77 -4.86 6.87 -4.14
C ILE A 77 -4.31 6.28 -2.84
N MET A 78 -3.55 7.05 -2.07
CA MET A 78 -3.03 6.62 -0.77
C MET A 78 -4.15 6.15 0.17
N LYS A 79 -5.20 6.95 0.35
CA LYS A 79 -6.37 6.57 1.18
C LYS A 79 -7.05 5.30 0.67
N THR A 80 -7.10 5.11 -0.65
CA THR A 80 -7.72 3.93 -1.26
C THR A 80 -6.89 2.67 -1.00
N ILE A 81 -5.56 2.74 -1.12
CA ILE A 81 -4.64 1.64 -0.79
C ILE A 81 -4.84 1.21 0.67
N ILE A 82 -4.82 2.18 1.61
CA ILE A 82 -5.02 1.93 3.04
C ILE A 82 -6.38 1.27 3.28
N THR A 83 -7.44 1.79 2.65
CA THR A 83 -8.80 1.26 2.77
C THR A 83 -8.91 -0.16 2.26
N PHE A 84 -8.31 -0.47 1.11
CA PHE A 84 -8.38 -1.80 0.50
C PHE A 84 -7.61 -2.84 1.29
N TYR A 85 -6.39 -2.56 1.74
CA TYR A 85 -5.69 -3.51 2.61
C TYR A 85 -6.40 -3.70 3.95
N SER A 86 -6.94 -2.64 4.54
CA SER A 86 -7.71 -2.74 5.79
C SER A 86 -8.95 -3.61 5.62
N LYS A 87 -9.72 -3.42 4.55
CA LYS A 87 -10.91 -4.24 4.22
C LYS A 87 -10.56 -5.69 3.92
N ALA A 88 -9.36 -5.96 3.41
CA ALA A 88 -8.87 -7.31 3.17
C ALA A 88 -8.22 -7.95 4.40
N GLN A 89 -8.06 -7.20 5.51
CA GLN A 89 -7.24 -7.59 6.67
C GLN A 89 -5.81 -7.99 6.29
N ALA A 90 -5.28 -7.42 5.20
CA ALA A 90 -3.94 -7.67 4.70
C ALA A 90 -2.92 -6.78 5.44
N PHE A 91 -2.86 -6.90 6.76
CA PHE A 91 -2.14 -5.97 7.63
C PHE A 91 -0.62 -5.99 7.42
N GLU A 92 -0.04 -7.12 7.02
CA GLU A 92 1.37 -7.18 6.63
C GLU A 92 1.66 -6.30 5.40
N LYS A 93 0.80 -6.38 4.38
CA LYS A 93 0.94 -5.54 3.18
C LYS A 93 0.70 -4.07 3.48
N LEU A 94 -0.26 -3.77 4.37
CA LEU A 94 -0.50 -2.41 4.83
C LEU A 94 0.69 -1.85 5.63
N SER A 95 1.32 -2.68 6.47
CA SER A 95 2.54 -2.32 7.19
C SER A 95 3.66 -1.98 6.21
N GLY A 96 3.89 -2.83 5.19
CA GLY A 96 4.87 -2.57 4.14
C GLY A 96 4.59 -1.28 3.35
N PHE A 97 3.32 -0.95 3.10
CA PHE A 97 2.96 0.31 2.45
C PHE A 97 3.31 1.53 3.32
N TYR A 98 3.01 1.50 4.62
CA TYR A 98 3.43 2.57 5.52
C TYR A 98 4.96 2.68 5.63
N ASP A 99 5.68 1.56 5.57
CA ASP A 99 7.14 1.58 5.57
C ASP A 99 7.70 2.22 4.28
N ALA A 100 7.09 1.94 3.13
CA ALA A 100 7.43 2.61 1.88
C ALA A 100 7.14 4.12 1.93
N CYS A 101 6.01 4.54 2.53
CA CYS A 101 5.75 5.95 2.79
C CYS A 101 6.85 6.58 3.66
N ALA A 102 7.27 5.90 4.73
CA ALA A 102 8.35 6.41 5.58
C ALA A 102 9.66 6.58 4.81
N GLN A 103 9.99 5.65 3.93
CA GLN A 103 11.20 5.70 3.11
C GLN A 103 11.19 6.89 2.15
N VAL A 104 10.07 7.17 1.48
CA VAL A 104 9.93 8.34 0.59
C VAL A 104 10.08 9.65 1.37
N GLU A 105 9.45 9.76 2.55
CA GLU A 105 9.58 10.96 3.39
C GLU A 105 11.04 11.20 3.85
N ILE A 106 11.83 10.14 4.06
CA ILE A 106 13.26 10.25 4.39
C ILE A 106 14.08 10.66 3.17
N ASP A 107 13.98 9.90 2.08
CA ASP A 107 14.91 9.97 0.95
C ASP A 107 14.65 11.20 0.08
N GLU A 108 13.37 11.49 -0.19
CA GLU A 108 12.97 12.56 -1.11
C GLU A 108 12.74 13.89 -0.39
N TYR A 109 12.12 13.85 0.79
CA TYR A 109 11.67 15.06 1.49
C TYR A 109 12.49 15.42 2.72
N ARG A 110 13.30 14.49 3.25
CA ARG A 110 14.04 14.64 4.52
C ARG A 110 13.12 15.08 5.66
N ASP A 111 11.86 14.66 5.61
CA ASP A 111 10.82 14.91 6.61
C ASP A 111 10.78 13.72 7.59
N TYR A 112 11.77 13.71 8.47
CA TYR A 112 11.96 12.64 9.45
C TYR A 112 10.79 12.56 10.45
N THR A 113 10.06 13.65 10.67
CA THR A 113 8.89 13.66 11.56
C THR A 113 7.73 12.91 10.94
N LYS A 114 7.44 13.12 9.64
CA LYS A 114 6.42 12.32 8.93
C LYS A 114 6.85 10.88 8.77
N ALA A 115 8.12 10.64 8.45
CA ALA A 115 8.67 9.29 8.37
C ALA A 115 8.46 8.51 9.67
N LEU A 116 8.73 9.14 10.82
CA LEU A 116 8.48 8.56 12.13
C LEU A 116 7.00 8.18 12.34
N GLY A 117 6.08 9.08 11.97
CA GLY A 117 4.64 8.82 12.04
C GLY A 117 4.23 7.62 11.19
N ALA A 118 4.76 7.53 9.96
CA ALA A 118 4.51 6.41 9.06
C ALA A 118 5.09 5.09 9.61
N MET A 119 6.29 5.07 10.18
CA MET A 119 6.87 3.87 10.79
C MET A 119 6.07 3.38 12.00
N ARG A 120 5.57 4.29 12.84
CA ARG A 120 4.69 3.92 13.96
C ARG A 120 3.39 3.28 13.49
N GLU A 121 2.79 3.81 12.42
CA GLU A 121 1.62 3.17 11.80
C GLU A 121 1.99 1.81 11.16
N ALA A 122 3.15 1.68 10.51
CA ALA A 122 3.65 0.42 9.99
C ALA A 122 3.73 -0.65 11.09
N MET A 123 4.34 -0.32 12.23
CA MET A 123 4.44 -1.21 13.40
C MET A 123 3.06 -1.56 13.97
N LYS A 124 2.14 -0.61 14.05
CA LYS A 124 0.77 -0.84 14.54
C LYS A 124 -0.01 -1.80 13.66
N GLN A 125 0.15 -1.75 12.33
CA GLN A 125 -0.50 -2.72 11.45
C GLN A 125 0.18 -4.09 11.56
N LEU A 126 1.51 -4.13 11.66
CA LEU A 126 2.23 -5.38 11.84
C LEU A 126 1.83 -6.13 13.12
N ASN A 127 1.55 -5.40 14.20
CA ASN A 127 1.00 -5.97 15.44
C ASN A 127 -0.36 -6.68 15.24
N LYS A 128 -1.16 -6.28 14.24
CA LYS A 128 -2.43 -6.94 13.87
C LYS A 128 -2.24 -8.05 12.85
N ALA A 129 -1.10 -8.10 12.17
CA ALA A 129 -0.82 -9.10 11.16
C ALA A 129 -0.57 -10.48 11.80
N ASP A 130 -1.03 -11.51 11.10
CA ASP A 130 -0.59 -12.89 11.29
C ASP A 130 0.36 -13.22 10.15
N CYS A 131 1.67 -13.15 10.41
CA CYS A 131 2.70 -13.33 9.40
C CYS A 131 3.95 -13.98 10.00
N ILE A 132 4.69 -14.67 9.14
CA ILE A 132 5.95 -15.33 9.52
C ILE A 132 6.99 -14.25 9.84
N GLY A 133 7.73 -14.46 10.94
CA GLY A 133 8.79 -13.56 11.38
C GLY A 133 8.26 -12.21 11.89
N LYS A 134 7.02 -12.16 12.38
CA LYS A 134 6.40 -10.95 12.92
C LYS A 134 7.29 -10.23 13.94
N ASP A 135 7.82 -10.95 14.93
CA ASP A 135 8.65 -10.35 15.98
C ASP A 135 9.93 -9.73 15.40
N GLN A 136 10.60 -10.43 14.48
CA GLN A 136 11.79 -9.90 13.80
C GLN A 136 11.49 -8.63 12.99
N LYS A 137 10.34 -8.60 12.31
CA LYS A 137 9.88 -7.42 11.56
C LYS A 137 9.54 -6.26 12.50
N ILE A 138 8.89 -6.54 13.64
CA ILE A 138 8.59 -5.54 14.67
C ILE A 138 9.90 -4.98 15.21
N ASP A 139 10.83 -5.83 15.63
CA ASP A 139 12.15 -5.43 16.15
C ASP A 139 12.91 -4.55 15.16
N SER A 140 12.86 -4.90 13.87
CA SER A 140 13.49 -4.11 12.80
C SER A 140 12.90 -2.71 12.68
N ILE A 141 11.56 -2.58 12.66
CA ILE A 141 10.89 -1.28 12.60
C ILE A 141 11.17 -0.48 13.89
N GLN A 142 11.15 -1.14 15.04
CA GLN A 142 11.35 -0.50 16.34
C GLN A 142 12.75 0.08 16.49
N LYS A 143 13.79 -0.64 16.01
CA LYS A 143 15.16 -0.12 15.94
C LYS A 143 15.26 1.11 15.02
N ARG A 144 14.61 1.07 13.86
CA ARG A 144 14.59 2.22 12.91
C ARG A 144 13.89 3.43 13.51
N ILE A 145 12.76 3.21 14.21
CA ILE A 145 12.04 4.26 14.95
C ILE A 145 12.99 4.93 15.96
N ALA A 146 13.68 4.17 16.80
CA ALA A 146 14.56 4.73 17.83
C ALA A 146 15.67 5.61 17.23
N ILE A 147 16.30 5.17 16.13
CA ILE A 147 17.34 5.94 15.43
C ILE A 147 16.79 7.26 14.89
N ILE A 148 15.60 7.24 14.29
CA ILE A 148 14.98 8.44 13.72
C ILE A 148 14.50 9.39 14.82
N GLU A 149 13.98 8.86 15.94
CA GLU A 149 13.61 9.66 17.12
C GLU A 149 14.82 10.45 17.64
N GLU A 150 15.93 9.76 17.89
CA GLU A 150 17.17 10.38 18.35
C GLU A 150 17.66 11.45 17.36
N PHE A 151 17.62 11.15 16.06
CA PHE A 151 18.02 12.11 15.02
C PHE A 151 17.13 13.37 15.01
N VAL A 152 15.81 13.21 15.12
CA VAL A 152 14.86 14.32 15.15
C VAL A 152 15.07 15.17 16.41
N GLU A 153 15.26 14.54 17.55
CA GLU A 153 15.55 15.23 18.83
C GLU A 153 16.85 16.03 18.76
N ALA A 154 17.94 15.42 18.28
CA ALA A 154 19.22 16.09 18.11
C ALA A 154 19.11 17.28 17.14
N ARG A 155 18.42 17.10 16.01
CA ARG A 155 18.19 18.18 15.03
C ARG A 155 17.43 19.35 15.65
N ASN A 156 16.37 19.08 16.41
CA ASN A 156 15.59 20.12 17.08
C ASN A 156 16.40 20.86 18.15
N ALA A 157 17.25 20.15 18.91
CA ALA A 157 18.13 20.75 19.90
C ALA A 157 19.19 21.69 19.27
N THR A 158 19.71 21.35 18.08
CA THR A 158 20.68 22.21 17.37
C THR A 158 20.03 23.44 16.73
N GLN A 159 18.78 23.35 16.27
CA GLN A 159 18.05 24.49 15.71
C GLN A 159 17.61 25.50 16.78
N SER A 160 17.45 25.06 18.02
CA SER A 160 17.07 25.91 19.15
C SER A 160 18.27 26.55 19.86
N ASP A 161 19.49 26.03 19.70
CA ASP A 161 20.71 26.57 20.30
C ASP A 161 21.98 26.22 19.46
N PRO A 162 22.40 27.09 18.53
CA PRO A 162 23.57 26.85 17.66
C PRO A 162 24.89 26.68 18.43
N ALA A 163 24.96 27.11 19.70
CA ALA A 163 26.18 27.05 20.52
C ALA A 163 26.46 25.65 21.10
N LYS A 164 25.49 24.72 21.08
CA LYS A 164 25.68 23.35 21.59
C LYS A 164 26.41 22.41 20.62
N MET A 165 26.55 22.78 19.34
CA MET A 165 27.24 21.96 18.35
C MET A 165 28.74 21.77 18.64
N GLN A 166 29.38 22.69 19.36
CA GLN A 166 30.82 22.64 19.67
C GLN A 166 31.20 21.70 20.82
N LYS A 167 30.25 21.08 21.52
CA LYS A 167 30.53 20.15 22.64
C LYS A 167 30.30 18.67 22.32
N MET A 168 29.87 18.35 21.10
CA MET A 168 29.61 16.97 20.66
C MET A 168 30.59 16.47 19.58
N CYS A 169 31.64 17.23 19.28
CA CYS A 169 32.84 16.78 18.58
C CYS A 169 34.00 16.78 19.57
#